data_AF-A0A920K4M6-F1
#
_entry.id   AF-A0A920K4M6-F1
#
_cell.length_a   1.000
_cell.length_b   1.000
_cell.length_c   1.000
_cell.angle_alpha   90.00
_cell.angle_beta   90.00
_cell.angle_gamma   90.00
#
_symmetry.space_group_name_H-M   'P 1'
#
loop_
_entity.id
_entity.type
_entity.pdbx_description
1 polymer ?
#
loop_
_entity_poly.entity_id
_entity_poly.type
_entity_poly.pdbx_seq_one_letter_code
_entity_poly.pdbx_strand_id
1 'polypeptide(L)'
;METCQFDIPSFYAWQKRPSHIKVANITAWLLPLIPLLEGIDLALRLLREGTEALELIAEKGQYEFPLEGRNVLLVRIEVETTEELVRELVQTSTLVAVDLENWMKTKASSMKKT
;
A
#
# COMPACT_ATOMS: atom_id res chain seq x y z
N MET A 1 16.83 -3.15 -14.43
CA MET A 1 17.15 -3.22 -15.87
C MET A 1 16.40 -2.09 -16.53
N GLU A 2 17.08 -0.99 -16.82
CA GLU A 2 16.42 0.21 -17.36
C GLU A 2 16.22 0.03 -18.87
N THR A 3 14.99 0.25 -19.33
CA THR A 3 14.65 0.18 -20.75
C THR A 3 15.25 1.40 -21.45
N CYS A 4 16.33 1.21 -22.22
CA CYS A 4 16.94 2.28 -23.00
C CYS A 4 16.11 2.54 -24.28
N GLN A 5 16.25 3.72 -24.88
CA GLN A 5 15.59 4.11 -26.15
C GLN A 5 15.84 3.12 -27.32
N PHE A 6 16.91 2.31 -27.22
CA PHE A 6 17.26 1.28 -28.18
C PHE A 6 16.46 -0.02 -27.99
N ASP A 7 16.05 -0.31 -26.75
CA ASP A 7 15.38 -1.57 -26.41
C ASP A 7 13.91 -1.56 -26.85
N ILE A 8 13.29 -0.36 -26.95
CA ILE A 8 11.88 -0.21 -27.32
C ILE A 8 11.70 0.96 -28.30
N PRO A 9 12.13 0.80 -29.58
CA PRO A 9 12.10 1.88 -30.57
C PRO A 9 10.66 2.37 -30.87
N SER A 10 9.66 1.49 -30.74
CA SER A 10 8.24 1.84 -30.90
C SER A 10 7.74 2.80 -29.82
N PHE A 11 8.15 2.60 -28.57
CA PHE A 11 7.79 3.47 -27.45
C PHE A 11 8.44 4.85 -27.59
N TYR A 12 9.73 4.89 -27.94
CA TYR A 12 10.45 6.13 -28.21
C TYR A 12 9.81 6.94 -29.35
N ALA A 13 9.43 6.27 -30.45
CA ALA A 13 8.72 6.91 -31.55
C ALA A 13 7.34 7.44 -31.14
N TRP A 14 6.61 6.72 -30.27
CA TRP A 14 5.33 7.17 -29.74
C TRP A 14 5.46 8.39 -28.82
N GLN A 15 6.48 8.45 -27.96
CA GLN A 15 6.69 9.60 -27.05
C GLN A 15 6.87 10.93 -27.79
N LYS A 16 7.45 10.90 -29.00
CA LYS A 16 7.68 12.07 -29.87
C LYS A 16 6.41 12.55 -30.59
N ARG A 17 5.29 11.83 -30.51
CA ARG A 17 4.02 12.26 -31.12
C ARG A 17 3.46 13.50 -30.42
N PRO A 18 2.63 14.32 -31.11
CA PRO A 18 1.93 15.44 -30.49
C PRO A 18 1.14 15.03 -29.25
N SER A 19 0.99 15.96 -28.28
CA SER A 19 0.32 15.69 -26.99
C SER A 19 -1.09 15.12 -27.16
N HIS A 20 -1.89 15.66 -28.09
CA HIS A 20 -3.26 15.19 -28.32
C HIS A 20 -3.32 13.71 -28.77
N ILE A 21 -2.37 13.25 -29.58
CA ILE A 21 -2.29 11.84 -30.00
C ILE A 21 -1.90 10.94 -28.82
N LYS A 22 -0.98 11.40 -27.98
CA LYS A 22 -0.57 10.63 -26.79
C LYS A 22 -1.73 10.46 -25.81
N VAL A 23 -2.47 11.54 -25.56
CA VAL A 23 -3.68 11.50 -24.71
C VAL A 23 -4.71 10.57 -25.33
N ALA A 24 -5.04 10.71 -26.61
CA ALA A 24 -6.02 9.85 -27.28
C ALA A 24 -5.64 8.36 -27.21
N ASN A 25 -4.36 8.03 -27.44
CA ASN A 25 -3.88 6.66 -27.33
C ASN A 25 -3.97 6.11 -25.89
N ILE A 26 -3.51 6.87 -24.89
CA ILE A 26 -3.60 6.45 -23.49
C ILE A 26 -5.07 6.26 -23.09
N THR A 27 -5.95 7.20 -23.44
CA THR A 27 -7.39 7.09 -23.16
C THR A 27 -7.97 5.83 -23.79
N ALA A 28 -7.66 5.55 -25.06
CA ALA A 28 -8.14 4.34 -25.74
C ALA A 28 -7.61 3.06 -25.09
N TRP A 29 -6.36 3.06 -24.61
CA TRP A 29 -5.76 1.91 -23.91
C TRP A 29 -6.35 1.69 -22.51
N LEU A 30 -6.76 2.77 -21.82
CA LEU A 30 -7.37 2.69 -20.49
C LEU A 30 -8.87 2.36 -20.55
N LEU A 31 -9.58 2.72 -21.62
CA LEU A 31 -11.01 2.49 -21.79
C LEU A 31 -11.46 1.05 -21.46
N PRO A 32 -10.81 -0.02 -21.96
CA PRO A 32 -11.21 -1.39 -21.63
C PRO A 32 -10.95 -1.78 -20.17
N LEU A 33 -10.13 -1.02 -19.43
CA LEU A 33 -9.84 -1.28 -18.01
C LEU A 33 -10.85 -0.60 -17.08
N ILE A 34 -11.71 0.29 -17.59
CA ILE A 34 -12.69 1.02 -16.75
C ILE A 34 -13.59 0.06 -15.95
N PRO A 35 -14.21 -0.99 -16.54
CA PRO A 35 -15.07 -1.88 -15.76
C PRO A 35 -14.34 -2.62 -14.64
N LEU A 36 -13.05 -2.93 -14.85
CA LEU A 36 -12.21 -3.54 -13.83
C LEU A 36 -11.94 -2.56 -12.69
N LEU A 37 -11.61 -1.30 -13.02
CA LEU A 37 -11.38 -0.25 -12.03
C LEU A 37 -12.63 0.01 -11.19
N GLU A 38 -13.81 0.07 -11.83
CA GLU A 38 -15.10 0.22 -11.15
C GLU A 38 -15.41 -0.96 -10.24
N GLY A 39 -15.13 -2.19 -10.69
CA GLY A 39 -15.30 -3.39 -9.88
C GLY A 39 -14.38 -3.42 -8.65
N ILE A 40 -13.12 -3.03 -8.82
CA ILE A 40 -12.15 -2.93 -7.71
C ILE A 40 -12.59 -1.83 -6.73
N ASP A 41 -13.01 -0.67 -7.22
CA ASP A 41 -13.49 0.43 -6.37
C ASP A 41 -14.69 -0.01 -5.54
N LEU A 42 -15.69 -0.64 -6.16
CA LEU A 42 -16.86 -1.18 -5.45
C LEU A 42 -16.46 -2.21 -4.40
N ALA A 43 -15.60 -3.17 -4.75
CA ALA A 43 -15.13 -4.20 -3.81
C ALA A 43 -14.43 -3.57 -2.60
N LEU A 44 -13.53 -2.61 -2.83
CA LEU A 44 -12.83 -1.90 -1.76
C LEU A 44 -13.79 -1.06 -0.91
N ARG A 45 -14.79 -0.42 -1.51
CA ARG A 45 -15.83 0.31 -0.78
C ARG A 45 -16.61 -0.61 0.15
N LEU A 46 -17.10 -1.74 -0.35
CA LEU A 46 -17.85 -2.72 0.44
C LEU A 46 -17.00 -3.27 1.59
N LEU A 47 -15.72 -3.57 1.36
CA LEU A 47 -14.81 -4.02 2.42
C LEU A 47 -14.59 -2.94 3.50
N ARG A 48 -14.54 -1.66 3.11
CA ARG A 48 -14.33 -0.53 4.01
C ARG A 48 -15.57 -0.11 4.79
N GLU A 49 -16.76 -0.22 4.17
CA GLU A 49 -18.05 0.13 4.79
C GLU A 49 -18.56 -1.00 5.69
N GLY A 50 -18.28 -2.27 5.35
CA GLY A 50 -18.70 -3.44 6.12
C GLY A 50 -17.85 -3.78 7.34
N THR A 51 -16.94 -2.88 7.76
CA THR A 51 -16.05 -3.10 8.91
C THR A 51 -16.32 -2.08 10.01
N GLU A 52 -16.57 -2.57 11.22
CA GLU A 52 -16.63 -1.72 12.42
C GLU A 52 -15.23 -1.45 12.95
N ALA A 53 -15.00 -0.20 13.37
CA ALA A 53 -13.77 0.18 14.03
C ALA A 53 -13.73 -0.41 15.45
N LEU A 54 -12.59 -0.98 15.82
CA LEU A 54 -12.31 -1.44 17.18
C LEU A 54 -11.26 -0.51 17.80
N GLU A 55 -11.60 0.11 18.91
CA GLU A 55 -10.64 0.89 19.70
C GLU A 55 -9.76 -0.06 20.50
N LEU A 56 -8.45 -0.05 20.20
CA LEU A 56 -7.46 -0.95 20.78
C LEU A 56 -6.27 -0.13 21.29
N ILE A 57 -5.69 -0.56 22.41
CA ILE A 57 -4.53 0.09 23.03
C ILE A 57 -3.31 -0.80 22.79
N ALA A 58 -2.28 -0.27 22.13
CA ALA A 58 -1.00 -0.93 21.97
C ALA A 58 -0.14 -0.76 23.23
N GLU A 59 -0.02 -1.81 24.04
CA GLU A 59 0.85 -1.78 25.22
C GLU A 59 2.32 -1.78 24.77
N LYS A 60 3.10 -0.79 25.24
CA LYS A 60 4.52 -0.60 24.87
C LYS A 60 4.76 -0.45 23.36
N GLY A 61 3.77 0.07 22.63
CA GLY A 61 3.89 0.26 21.18
C GLY A 61 3.65 -1.01 20.37
N GLN A 62 3.28 -2.13 20.98
CA GLN A 62 3.01 -3.38 20.27
C GLN A 62 1.57 -3.83 20.48
N TYR A 63 0.96 -4.35 19.41
CA TYR A 63 -0.36 -4.98 19.48
C TYR A 63 -0.45 -6.16 18.52
N GLU A 64 -0.99 -7.28 19.00
CA GLU A 64 -1.25 -8.48 18.21
C GLU A 64 -2.75 -8.75 18.15
N PHE A 65 -3.30 -8.81 16.94
CA PHE A 65 -4.70 -9.14 16.72
C PHE A 65 -4.82 -10.54 16.09
N PRO A 66 -5.40 -11.53 16.80
CA PRO A 66 -5.62 -12.86 16.26
C PRO A 66 -6.72 -12.85 15.20
N LEU A 67 -6.45 -13.46 14.04
CA LEU A 67 -7.40 -13.56 12.92
C LEU A 67 -8.18 -14.88 12.89
N GLU A 68 -8.19 -15.63 14.00
CA GLU A 68 -8.69 -17.00 14.06
C GLU A 68 -10.12 -17.15 13.51
N GLY A 69 -10.26 -18.04 12.51
CA GLY A 69 -11.55 -18.35 11.87
C GLY A 69 -12.11 -17.26 10.95
N ARG A 70 -11.38 -16.15 10.74
CA ARG A 70 -11.83 -15.02 9.90
C ARG A 70 -11.00 -14.93 8.62
N ASN A 71 -11.68 -14.89 7.47
CA ASN A 71 -11.02 -14.51 6.22
C ASN A 71 -10.98 -12.98 6.15
N VAL A 72 -9.84 -12.39 6.53
CA VAL A 72 -9.65 -10.95 6.53
C VAL A 72 -8.93 -10.51 5.26
N LEU A 73 -9.65 -9.77 4.41
CA LEU A 73 -9.15 -9.25 3.13
C LEU A 73 -8.53 -7.86 3.25
N LEU A 74 -8.87 -7.09 4.29
CA LEU A 74 -8.39 -5.74 4.51
C LEU A 74 -8.27 -5.46 6.01
N VAL A 75 -7.13 -4.92 6.43
CA VAL A 75 -6.91 -4.41 7.79
C VAL A 75 -6.68 -2.90 7.70
N ARG A 76 -7.41 -2.14 8.51
CA ARG A 76 -7.29 -0.68 8.60
C ARG A 76 -6.89 -0.32 10.02
N ILE A 77 -5.85 0.51 10.13
CA ILE A 77 -5.31 0.96 11.40
C ILE A 77 -5.28 2.48 11.37
N GLU A 78 -6.09 3.08 12.24
CA GLU A 78 -6.06 4.51 12.51
C GLU A 78 -5.30 4.73 13.81
N VAL A 79 -4.35 5.67 13.80
CA VAL A 79 -3.54 6.00 14.97
C VAL A 79 -3.40 7.51 15.00
N GLU A 80 -3.66 8.10 16.16
CA GLU A 80 -3.44 9.52 16.40
C GLU A 80 -1.95 9.82 16.21
N THR A 81 -1.64 10.73 15.29
CA THR A 81 -0.25 10.98 14.87
C THR A 81 0.41 11.92 15.87
N THR A 82 1.10 11.36 16.86
CA THR A 82 2.09 12.08 17.67
C THR A 82 3.47 11.79 17.08
N GLU A 83 4.05 12.79 16.39
CA GLU A 83 5.31 12.98 15.63
C GLU A 83 6.34 11.84 15.34
N GLU A 84 6.24 10.63 15.87
CA GLU A 84 7.36 9.68 15.90
C GLU A 84 6.94 8.20 15.77
N LEU A 85 5.86 7.93 15.01
CA LEU A 85 5.35 6.58 14.81
C LEU A 85 5.78 6.01 13.44
N VAL A 86 6.71 5.05 13.44
CA VAL A 86 6.90 4.16 12.29
C VAL A 86 5.90 3.02 12.43
N ARG A 87 5.15 2.73 11.36
CA ARG A 87 4.21 1.60 11.34
C ARG A 87 4.86 0.43 10.64
N GLU A 88 5.34 -0.55 11.40
CA GLU A 88 5.70 -1.85 10.84
C GLU A 88 4.50 -2.80 10.97
N LEU A 89 4.03 -3.32 9.84
CA LEU A 89 2.96 -4.32 9.79
C LEU A 89 3.57 -5.65 9.39
N VAL A 90 3.49 -6.63 10.30
CA VAL A 90 3.82 -8.01 9.99
C VAL A 90 2.51 -8.79 9.93
N GLN A 91 2.16 -9.25 8.72
CA GLN A 91 0.99 -10.10 8.51
C GLN A 91 1.44 -11.55 8.34
N THR A 92 0.98 -12.42 9.24
CA THR A 92 1.03 -13.88 9.06
C THR A 92 -0.39 -14.38 8.82
N SER A 93 -0.57 -15.58 8.25
CA SER A 93 -1.88 -16.19 7.95
C SER A 93 -2.86 -16.26 9.13
N THR A 94 -2.38 -16.01 10.36
CA THR A 94 -3.13 -16.15 11.61
C THR A 94 -3.14 -14.85 12.44
N LEU A 95 -2.29 -13.87 12.13
CA LEU A 95 -1.98 -12.78 13.05
C LEU A 95 -1.59 -11.50 12.31
N VAL A 96 -2.06 -10.38 12.83
CA VAL A 96 -1.57 -9.04 12.46
C VAL A 96 -0.88 -8.46 13.68
N ALA A 97 0.43 -8.24 13.56
CA ALA A 97 1.21 -7.51 14.54
C ALA A 97 1.42 -6.08 14.04
N VAL A 98 1.16 -5.11 14.93
CA VAL A 98 1.42 -3.70 14.71
C VAL A 98 2.49 -3.29 15.72
N ASP A 99 3.65 -2.88 15.22
CA ASP A 99 4.67 -2.23 16.04
C ASP A 99 4.68 -0.73 15.69
N LEU A 100 4.50 0.08 16.72
CA LEU A 100 4.39 1.53 16.73
C LEU A 100 5.58 2.16 17.49
N GLU A 101 6.61 1.38 17.85
CA GLU A 101 7.78 1.90 18.54
C GLU A 101 8.60 2.89 17.70
N ASN A 102 9.09 3.88 18.42
CA ASN A 102 9.78 5.08 17.96
C ASN A 102 11.17 4.75 17.36
N TRP A 103 11.40 5.19 16.11
CA TRP A 103 12.56 4.89 15.25
C TRP A 103 13.96 5.16 15.88
N MET A 104 14.04 5.94 16.95
CA MET A 104 15.32 6.26 17.60
C MET A 104 16.01 5.06 18.27
N LYS A 105 15.29 4.01 18.67
CA LYS A 105 15.90 2.84 19.33
C LYS A 105 16.67 1.93 18.35
N THR A 106 16.24 1.85 17.09
CA THR A 106 16.88 0.99 16.06
C THR A 106 18.20 1.58 15.56
N LYS A 107 18.40 2.90 15.59
CA LYS A 107 19.72 3.50 15.30
C LYS A 107 20.75 3.33 16.43
N ALA A 108 20.31 3.20 17.68
CA ALA A 108 21.23 3.04 18.82
C ALA A 108 21.90 1.66 18.87
N SER A 109 21.27 0.62 18.30
CA SER A 109 21.83 -0.74 18.25
C SER A 109 22.86 -0.94 17.13
N SER A 110 22.76 -0.16 16.03
CA SER A 110 23.76 -0.21 14.95
C SER A 110 25.02 0.62 15.24
N MET A 111 25.03 1.45 16.29
CA MET A 111 26.14 2.34 16.65
C MET A 111 26.86 1.91 17.94
N LYS A 112 26.91 0.60 18.21
CA LYS A 112 27.78 -0.03 19.23
C LYS A 112 28.55 -1.26 18.72
N LYS A 113 28.67 -1.42 17.41
CA LYS A 113 29.60 -2.37 16.78
C LYS A 113 30.49 -1.63 15.77
N THR A 114 31.41 -0.86 16.31
CA THR A 114 32.66 -0.51 15.63
C THR A 114 33.79 -0.54 16.65
#